data_AF-A0A2D6BMG4-F1
#
_entry.id   AF-A0A2D6BMG4-F1
#
_cell.length_a   1.000
_cell.length_b   1.000
_cell.length_c   1.000
_cell.angle_alpha   90.00
_cell.angle_beta   90.00
_cell.angle_gamma   90.00
#
_symmetry.space_group_name_H-M   'P 1'
#
loop_
_entity.id
_entity.type
_entity.pdbx_description
1 polymer ?
#
loop_
_entity_poly.entity_id
_entity_poly.type
_entity_poly.pdbx_seq_one_letter_code
_entity_poly.pdbx_strand_id
1 'polypeptide(L)'
;MWSRRSQHGARLHDRPAQRAAGGPALPVRTRNRGRPARPVGARNRGRPAQRPGGSPSLMTDIQPFRALRYDPSRVALGDVIAPVYDVVAPEDRALYWDRHPHNALRLVLTRDVAEEADTDYREVAETIAAWRAEGVLRRDDEPAFYVLRQRFTTPDGLGLERVGFFAALALEDYAARVVRPHERTLEGPKADRLKILRATRTNLSAVFMLYEDRDDKLAQAYESALDDPSALRAVDDGGVEQTLAPLRDPAAVARIQAFLAERPVVIADGHHRYETALAHRDALREQGAPADHPSSRLLTYFANAFAPGSLLLPIHRLVVDTPTPDEAAWDRLTRAGWQSRELAVEDAEQVPALLEAELAPLADRYAFAADDASGRLVLWSRPAEGELSVRVIHDEVLSGVFGLDAEAVRSGAVAFPKSALQTAKDLRGGRGQVALYLNPLSPDDVFRVTEAGETLPQKSTFFHPKIPTGLLFRVHEPES
;
A
#
# COMPACT_ATOMS: atom_id res chain seq x y z
N MET A 1 -49.32 31.68 -7.25
CA MET A 1 -49.37 33.12 -6.85
C MET A 1 -48.19 33.34 -5.92
N TRP A 2 -47.21 34.22 -6.05
CA TRP A 2 -46.77 35.31 -6.95
C TRP A 2 -45.21 35.17 -6.99
N SER A 3 -44.52 35.22 -8.15
CA SER A 3 -43.99 36.43 -8.83
C SER A 3 -43.05 37.26 -7.93
N ARG A 4 -41.81 37.69 -8.25
CA ARG A 4 -41.05 37.92 -9.51
C ARG A 4 -39.56 38.19 -9.13
N ARG A 5 -38.59 37.68 -9.91
CA ARG A 5 -37.64 38.38 -10.82
C ARG A 5 -36.89 39.61 -10.26
N SER A 6 -35.56 39.59 -10.42
CA SER A 6 -34.84 40.51 -11.34
C SER A 6 -33.34 40.17 -11.50
N GLN A 7 -32.95 39.92 -12.74
CA GLN A 7 -31.58 39.96 -13.29
C GLN A 7 -31.15 41.41 -13.56
N HIS A 8 -29.84 41.70 -13.55
CA HIS A 8 -29.05 42.69 -14.35
C HIS A 8 -27.57 42.17 -14.23
N GLY A 9 -26.73 41.90 -15.25
CA GLY A 9 -26.30 42.67 -16.43
C GLY A 9 -25.33 43.79 -16.01
N ALA A 10 -24.08 43.99 -16.47
CA ALA A 10 -23.27 43.46 -17.58
C ALA A 10 -21.82 44.08 -17.55
N ARG A 11 -20.95 43.61 -18.48
CA ARG A 11 -19.72 44.25 -19.09
C ARG A 11 -18.39 44.14 -18.30
N LEU A 12 -17.34 43.46 -18.79
CA LEU A 12 -16.41 43.68 -19.93
C LEU A 12 -15.67 45.03 -19.93
N HIS A 13 -14.34 44.98 -19.69
CA HIS A 13 -13.37 45.88 -20.31
C HIS A 13 -11.97 45.24 -20.46
N ASP A 14 -11.37 45.59 -21.59
CA ASP A 14 -10.12 45.13 -22.19
C ASP A 14 -8.80 45.53 -21.46
N ARG A 15 -7.79 44.72 -21.77
CA ARG A 15 -6.31 44.92 -21.74
C ARG A 15 -5.86 46.21 -22.50
N PRO A 16 -4.60 46.74 -22.44
CA PRO A 16 -3.36 45.95 -22.72
C PRO A 16 -1.96 46.47 -22.25
N ALA A 17 -0.93 45.65 -22.62
CA ALA A 17 0.47 46.00 -22.95
C ALA A 17 1.43 46.41 -21.80
N GLN A 18 2.75 46.18 -21.79
CA GLN A 18 3.84 45.98 -22.77
C GLN A 18 5.08 45.38 -22.02
N ARG A 19 5.78 44.36 -22.55
CA ARG A 19 7.11 44.37 -23.24
C ARG A 19 8.35 44.92 -22.48
N ALA A 20 9.38 44.08 -22.31
CA ALA A 20 10.81 44.22 -22.70
C ALA A 20 11.65 43.17 -21.92
N ALA A 21 12.32 42.15 -22.49
CA ALA A 21 13.43 42.10 -23.45
C ALA A 21 14.82 42.46 -22.88
N GLY A 22 15.78 41.51 -22.93
CA GLY A 22 17.22 41.80 -22.96
C GLY A 22 18.13 40.87 -22.12
N GLY A 23 18.78 39.89 -22.75
CA GLY A 23 20.00 39.21 -22.22
C GLY A 23 21.26 40.09 -22.38
N PRO A 24 22.50 39.57 -22.55
CA PRO A 24 22.94 38.16 -22.54
C PRO A 24 24.32 37.86 -21.86
N ALA A 25 24.61 36.56 -21.69
CA ALA A 25 25.84 35.78 -21.99
C ALA A 25 27.28 36.22 -21.58
N LEU A 26 27.92 35.32 -20.79
CA LEU A 26 29.20 34.58 -21.05
C LEU A 26 30.56 35.35 -21.14
N PRO A 27 31.77 34.70 -21.20
CA PRO A 27 32.21 33.34 -20.80
C PRO A 27 33.68 33.23 -20.22
N VAL A 28 34.17 31.98 -20.05
CA VAL A 28 35.55 31.50 -20.37
C VAL A 28 36.65 31.82 -19.31
N ARG A 29 37.57 30.95 -18.85
CA ARG A 29 38.56 30.11 -19.58
C ARG A 29 39.35 29.16 -18.64
N THR A 30 39.41 27.89 -19.03
CA THR A 30 40.53 26.90 -19.10
C THR A 30 41.87 26.99 -18.31
N ARG A 31 42.41 25.77 -18.07
CA ARG A 31 43.81 25.23 -18.15
C ARG A 31 44.43 24.82 -16.80
N ASN A 32 44.71 23.54 -16.52
CA ASN A 32 45.64 22.54 -17.11
C ASN A 32 47.01 22.50 -16.38
N ARG A 33 47.61 21.30 -16.30
CA ARG A 33 48.92 20.86 -15.74
C ARG A 33 48.86 20.34 -14.29
N GLY A 34 49.44 19.20 -13.91
CA GLY A 34 50.28 18.23 -14.60
C GLY A 34 50.61 17.04 -13.67
N ARG A 35 50.93 15.89 -14.27
CA ARG A 35 51.53 14.70 -13.62
C ARG A 35 53.04 14.92 -13.39
N PRO A 36 53.64 14.25 -12.39
CA PRO A 36 54.41 13.00 -12.60
C PRO A 36 54.19 12.01 -11.41
N ALA A 37 54.65 10.77 -11.29
CA ALA A 37 55.30 9.72 -12.09
C ALA A 37 55.01 8.39 -11.35
N ARG A 38 55.16 7.25 -12.05
CA ARG A 38 55.01 5.88 -11.51
C ARG A 38 56.19 5.47 -10.61
N PRO A 39 56.01 4.41 -9.79
CA PRO A 39 56.90 3.27 -9.94
C PRO A 39 56.16 1.94 -10.22
N VAL A 40 56.94 1.02 -10.77
CA VAL A 40 56.61 -0.30 -11.28
C VAL A 40 56.54 -1.32 -10.15
N GLY A 41 55.56 -2.21 -10.20
CA GLY A 41 55.47 -3.40 -9.35
C GLY A 41 54.44 -4.37 -9.91
N ALA A 42 54.90 -5.30 -10.74
CA ALA A 42 54.09 -6.33 -11.38
C ALA A 42 53.63 -7.40 -10.38
N ARG A 43 52.32 -7.71 -10.33
CA ARG A 43 51.82 -9.08 -10.06
C ARG A 43 50.55 -9.33 -10.88
N ASN A 44 50.57 -10.50 -11.50
CA ASN A 44 49.67 -11.07 -12.49
C ASN A 44 48.35 -11.55 -11.87
N ARG A 45 47.18 -11.01 -12.26
CA ARG A 45 45.85 -11.65 -12.08
C ARG A 45 44.82 -11.15 -13.09
N GLY A 46 44.32 -12.08 -13.92
CA GLY A 46 42.95 -12.11 -14.45
C GLY A 46 42.58 -11.07 -15.52
N ARG A 47 42.31 -11.54 -16.75
CA ARG A 47 41.49 -10.81 -17.73
C ARG A 47 40.16 -10.40 -17.07
N PRO A 48 39.71 -9.14 -17.15
CA PRO A 48 38.34 -8.81 -16.77
C PRO A 48 37.41 -9.46 -17.79
N ALA A 49 36.53 -10.34 -17.31
CA ALA A 49 35.40 -10.82 -18.08
C ALA A 49 34.62 -9.60 -18.60
N GLN A 50 34.40 -9.55 -19.90
CA GLN A 50 33.50 -8.59 -20.51
C GLN A 50 32.13 -8.79 -19.86
N ARG A 51 31.69 -7.79 -19.09
CA ARG A 51 30.29 -7.72 -18.66
C ARG A 51 29.45 -7.55 -19.93
N PRO A 52 28.47 -8.41 -20.22
CA PRO A 52 27.53 -8.12 -21.28
C PRO A 52 26.77 -6.86 -20.85
N GLY A 53 26.98 -5.79 -21.61
CA GLY A 53 26.23 -4.55 -21.49
C GLY A 53 24.83 -4.76 -22.02
N GLY A 54 23.94 -5.21 -21.15
CA GLY A 54 22.51 -4.99 -21.26
C GLY A 54 22.08 -4.39 -19.93
N SER A 55 21.50 -3.19 -19.93
CA SER A 55 20.63 -2.82 -18.81
C SER A 55 19.64 -3.98 -18.64
N PRO A 56 19.45 -4.55 -17.43
CA PRO A 56 18.40 -5.54 -17.26
C PRO A 56 17.12 -4.88 -17.75
N SER A 57 16.48 -5.48 -18.74
CA SER A 57 15.20 -5.00 -19.25
C SER A 57 14.26 -4.96 -18.05
N LEU A 58 13.83 -3.77 -17.65
CA LEU A 58 12.76 -3.59 -16.68
C LEU A 58 11.55 -4.33 -17.27
N MET A 59 11.30 -5.54 -16.79
CA MET A 59 10.21 -6.38 -17.27
C MET A 59 9.39 -6.89 -16.10
N THR A 60 8.23 -6.27 -15.88
CA THR A 60 7.22 -6.84 -14.97
C THR A 60 6.54 -8.00 -15.69
N ASP A 61 7.04 -9.21 -15.44
CA ASP A 61 6.50 -10.44 -16.03
C ASP A 61 5.35 -11.01 -15.18
N ILE A 62 4.15 -10.96 -15.73
CA ILE A 62 2.93 -11.52 -15.15
C ILE A 62 2.34 -12.60 -16.05
N GLN A 63 1.83 -13.68 -15.45
CA GLN A 63 1.20 -14.78 -16.16
C GLN A 63 -0.18 -15.13 -15.59
N PRO A 64 -1.13 -15.54 -16.45
CA PRO A 64 -2.33 -16.23 -16.02
C PRO A 64 -1.99 -17.46 -15.17
N PHE A 65 -2.89 -17.85 -14.27
CA PHE A 65 -2.69 -19.04 -13.42
C PHE A 65 -4.02 -19.74 -13.12
N ARG A 66 -3.96 -21.00 -12.71
CA ARG A 66 -5.13 -21.76 -12.25
C ARG A 66 -5.36 -21.47 -10.77
N ALA A 67 -6.37 -20.67 -10.44
CA ALA A 67 -6.68 -20.33 -9.06
C ALA A 67 -7.29 -21.51 -8.33
N LEU A 68 -6.92 -21.68 -7.06
CA LEU A 68 -7.67 -22.46 -6.10
C LEU A 68 -8.66 -21.53 -5.39
N ARG A 69 -9.96 -21.74 -5.57
CA ARG A 69 -11.01 -20.85 -5.05
C ARG A 69 -12.17 -21.65 -4.45
N TYR A 70 -12.97 -20.98 -3.61
CA TYR A 70 -14.15 -21.61 -3.04
C TYR A 70 -15.20 -21.94 -4.11
N ASP A 71 -15.88 -23.07 -3.96
CA ASP A 71 -17.09 -23.38 -4.71
C ASP A 71 -18.29 -22.68 -4.06
N PRO A 72 -18.92 -21.69 -4.74
CA PRO A 72 -20.07 -20.97 -4.19
C PRO A 72 -21.31 -21.87 -4.01
N SER A 73 -21.35 -23.07 -4.61
CA SER A 73 -22.42 -24.04 -4.35
C SER A 73 -22.24 -24.79 -3.04
N ARG A 74 -21.10 -24.63 -2.36
CA ARG A 74 -20.73 -25.35 -1.12
C ARG A 74 -20.66 -24.41 0.08
N VAL A 75 -20.15 -23.19 -0.13
CA VAL A 75 -20.01 -22.16 0.91
C VAL A 75 -20.38 -20.79 0.36
N ALA A 76 -20.96 -19.94 1.19
CA ALA A 76 -21.12 -18.53 0.85
C ALA A 76 -19.80 -17.80 1.06
N LEU A 77 -19.30 -17.11 0.03
CA LEU A 77 -17.96 -16.52 0.07
C LEU A 77 -17.79 -15.49 1.21
N GLY A 78 -18.84 -14.73 1.55
CA GLY A 78 -18.82 -13.78 2.68
C GLY A 78 -18.56 -14.42 4.05
N ASP A 79 -18.94 -15.68 4.24
CA ASP A 79 -18.74 -16.39 5.52
C ASP A 79 -17.30 -16.93 5.68
N VAL A 80 -16.62 -17.11 4.54
CA VAL A 80 -15.33 -17.83 4.48
C VAL A 80 -14.14 -16.95 4.10
N ILE A 81 -14.37 -15.73 3.61
CA ILE A 81 -13.28 -14.75 3.50
C ILE A 81 -12.94 -14.17 4.87
N ALA A 82 -11.75 -13.59 4.97
CA ALA A 82 -11.29 -12.89 6.14
C ALA A 82 -10.48 -11.65 5.72
N PRO A 83 -10.28 -10.67 6.62
CA PRO A 83 -9.31 -9.62 6.39
C PRO A 83 -7.91 -10.18 6.10
N VAL A 84 -7.01 -9.33 5.61
CA VAL A 84 -5.59 -9.70 5.53
C VAL A 84 -5.08 -9.99 6.95
N TYR A 85 -4.27 -11.04 7.10
CA TYR A 85 -3.81 -11.49 8.41
C TYR A 85 -3.14 -10.40 9.26
N ASP A 86 -2.48 -9.42 8.65
CA ASP A 86 -1.76 -8.33 9.33
C ASP A 86 -2.67 -7.18 9.80
N VAL A 87 -3.97 -7.23 9.50
CA VAL A 87 -4.98 -6.30 10.03
C VAL A 87 -5.90 -6.93 11.08
N VAL A 88 -5.85 -8.26 11.27
CA VAL A 88 -6.65 -8.96 12.28
C VAL A 88 -6.00 -8.79 13.64
N ALA A 89 -6.71 -8.14 14.57
CA ALA A 89 -6.25 -7.99 15.93
C ALA A 89 -6.23 -9.36 16.65
N PRO A 90 -5.28 -9.61 17.58
CA PRO A 90 -5.23 -10.85 18.34
C PRO A 90 -6.58 -11.25 18.96
N GLU A 91 -7.32 -10.28 19.51
CA GLU A 91 -8.58 -10.50 20.21
C GLU A 91 -9.73 -10.87 19.25
N ASP A 92 -9.61 -10.47 17.97
CA ASP A 92 -10.61 -10.73 16.95
C ASP A 92 -10.42 -12.10 16.27
N ARG A 93 -9.30 -12.80 16.47
CA ARG A 93 -9.01 -14.06 15.76
C ARG A 93 -10.08 -15.11 15.97
N ALA A 94 -10.53 -15.29 17.22
CA ALA A 94 -11.56 -16.26 17.58
C ALA A 94 -12.89 -15.98 16.85
N LEU A 95 -13.26 -14.71 16.66
CA LEU A 95 -14.48 -14.32 15.93
C LEU A 95 -14.48 -14.87 14.49
N TYR A 96 -13.37 -14.73 13.77
CA TYR A 96 -13.24 -15.23 12.40
C TYR A 96 -13.07 -16.76 12.36
N TRP A 97 -12.30 -17.32 13.30
CA TRP A 97 -12.09 -18.76 13.40
C TRP A 97 -13.40 -19.50 13.62
N ASP A 98 -14.23 -19.01 14.54
CA ASP A 98 -15.46 -19.67 14.97
C ASP A 98 -16.65 -19.33 14.05
N ARG A 99 -16.50 -18.39 13.10
CA ARG A 99 -17.53 -18.00 12.12
C ARG A 99 -17.93 -19.15 11.19
N HIS A 100 -16.94 -19.84 10.62
CA HIS A 100 -17.17 -20.91 9.65
C HIS A 100 -16.02 -21.94 9.67
N PRO A 101 -16.29 -23.26 9.58
CA PRO A 101 -15.25 -24.30 9.57
C PRO A 101 -14.28 -24.16 8.38
N HIS A 102 -14.75 -23.60 7.27
CA HIS A 102 -13.95 -23.32 6.07
C HIS A 102 -13.48 -21.85 5.97
N ASN A 103 -13.44 -21.09 7.07
CA ASN A 103 -12.97 -19.70 7.01
C ASN A 103 -11.47 -19.62 6.68
N ALA A 104 -11.10 -18.77 5.72
CA ALA A 104 -9.75 -18.61 5.21
C ALA A 104 -8.74 -18.18 6.28
N LEU A 105 -9.18 -17.58 7.39
CA LEU A 105 -8.30 -17.23 8.51
C LEU A 105 -7.59 -18.47 9.07
N ARG A 106 -8.25 -19.62 9.06
CA ARG A 106 -7.69 -20.92 9.49
C ARG A 106 -6.46 -21.35 8.69
N LEU A 107 -6.29 -20.81 7.49
CA LEU A 107 -5.13 -21.10 6.64
C LEU A 107 -3.95 -20.16 6.90
N VAL A 108 -4.21 -18.99 7.48
CA VAL A 108 -3.19 -17.94 7.61
C VAL A 108 -2.85 -17.61 9.06
N LEU A 109 -3.72 -17.83 10.02
CA LEU A 109 -3.46 -17.58 11.45
C LEU A 109 -3.98 -18.72 12.31
N THR A 110 -3.24 -19.02 13.38
CA THR A 110 -3.75 -19.82 14.50
C THR A 110 -4.90 -19.09 15.18
N ARG A 111 -5.73 -19.85 15.90
CA ARG A 111 -6.84 -19.27 16.66
C ARG A 111 -6.32 -18.32 17.74
N ASP A 112 -5.28 -18.73 18.46
CA ASP A 112 -4.65 -17.96 19.52
C ASP A 112 -3.19 -17.61 19.17
N VAL A 113 -2.77 -16.36 19.41
CA VAL A 113 -1.39 -15.89 19.07
C VAL A 113 -0.31 -16.70 19.80
N ALA A 114 -0.59 -17.11 21.03
CA ALA A 114 0.34 -17.87 21.86
C ALA A 114 0.75 -19.21 21.23
N GLU A 115 -0.07 -19.74 20.31
CA GLU A 115 0.17 -21.03 19.65
C GLU A 115 1.13 -20.91 18.45
N GLU A 116 1.32 -19.71 17.87
CA GLU A 116 2.07 -19.53 16.61
C GLU A 116 3.52 -20.02 16.68
N ALA A 117 4.18 -19.81 17.82
CA ALA A 117 5.60 -20.14 17.98
C ALA A 117 5.88 -21.64 17.77
N ASP A 118 4.98 -22.49 18.29
CA ASP A 118 5.10 -23.94 18.32
C ASP A 118 4.25 -24.65 17.25
N THR A 119 3.49 -23.89 16.45
CA THR A 119 2.58 -24.45 15.44
C THR A 119 3.33 -25.18 14.33
N ASP A 120 2.86 -26.40 14.04
CA ASP A 120 3.25 -27.16 12.86
C ASP A 120 2.28 -26.90 11.69
N TYR A 121 2.71 -26.07 10.75
CA TYR A 121 1.88 -25.70 9.60
C TYR A 121 1.63 -26.83 8.59
N ARG A 122 2.09 -28.06 8.83
CA ARG A 122 1.62 -29.25 8.08
C ARG A 122 0.10 -29.43 8.19
N GLU A 123 -0.48 -29.11 9.35
CA GLU A 123 -1.94 -29.17 9.55
C GLU A 123 -2.71 -28.23 8.61
N VAL A 124 -2.10 -27.09 8.25
CA VAL A 124 -2.68 -26.18 7.25
C VAL A 124 -2.68 -26.81 5.86
N ALA A 125 -1.60 -27.51 5.49
CA ALA A 125 -1.52 -28.22 4.21
C ALA A 125 -2.56 -29.37 4.15
N GLU A 126 -2.74 -30.10 5.25
CA GLU A 126 -3.78 -31.13 5.41
C GLU A 126 -5.19 -30.53 5.31
N THR A 127 -5.41 -29.36 5.91
CA THR A 127 -6.68 -28.63 5.83
C THR A 127 -7.00 -28.23 4.39
N ILE A 128 -6.03 -27.68 3.64
CA ILE A 128 -6.20 -27.36 2.22
C ILE A 128 -6.54 -28.62 1.41
N ALA A 129 -5.85 -29.74 1.69
CA ALA A 129 -6.12 -31.01 1.01
C ALA A 129 -7.52 -31.54 1.33
N ALA A 130 -7.96 -31.46 2.58
CA ALA A 130 -9.31 -31.84 3.00
C ALA A 130 -10.38 -31.00 2.30
N TRP A 131 -10.23 -29.66 2.29
CA TRP A 131 -11.19 -28.78 1.62
C TRP A 131 -11.26 -29.02 0.10
N ARG A 132 -10.15 -29.43 -0.52
CA ARG A 132 -10.13 -29.88 -1.93
C ARG A 132 -10.88 -31.20 -2.11
N ALA A 133 -10.65 -32.19 -1.25
CA ALA A 133 -11.32 -33.48 -1.30
C ALA A 133 -12.83 -33.37 -1.08
N GLU A 134 -13.27 -32.45 -0.21
CA GLU A 134 -14.68 -32.12 0.05
C GLU A 134 -15.34 -31.30 -1.08
N GLY A 135 -14.56 -30.85 -2.06
CA GLY A 135 -14.98 -29.99 -3.15
C GLY A 135 -15.31 -28.56 -2.73
N VAL A 136 -14.93 -28.15 -1.51
CA VAL A 136 -15.10 -26.77 -1.00
C VAL A 136 -14.13 -25.83 -1.67
N LEU A 137 -12.88 -26.26 -1.86
CA LEU A 137 -11.92 -25.58 -2.72
C LEU A 137 -11.76 -26.32 -4.04
N ARG A 138 -11.86 -25.61 -5.16
CA ARG A 138 -11.64 -26.14 -6.51
C ARG A 138 -10.56 -25.34 -7.22
N ARG A 139 -9.68 -26.06 -7.90
CA ARG A 139 -8.71 -25.45 -8.81
C ARG A 139 -9.38 -25.29 -10.16
N ASP A 140 -9.27 -24.11 -10.76
CA ASP A 140 -9.78 -23.87 -12.10
C ASP A 140 -9.07 -24.73 -13.15
N ASP A 141 -9.82 -25.15 -14.16
CA ASP A 141 -9.31 -26.04 -15.22
C ASP A 141 -8.31 -25.33 -16.14
N GLU A 142 -8.56 -24.05 -16.43
CA GLU A 142 -7.77 -23.21 -17.34
C GLU A 142 -7.16 -22.01 -16.60
N PRO A 143 -5.92 -21.61 -16.96
CA PRO A 143 -5.30 -20.43 -16.38
C PRO A 143 -5.99 -19.14 -16.84
N ALA A 144 -6.13 -18.18 -15.93
CA ALA A 144 -6.72 -16.88 -16.21
C ALA A 144 -5.99 -15.77 -15.42
N PHE A 145 -6.20 -14.52 -15.83
CA PHE A 145 -6.18 -13.43 -14.84
C PHE A 145 -7.51 -13.40 -14.12
N TYR A 146 -7.57 -12.85 -12.91
CA TYR A 146 -8.84 -12.76 -12.17
C TYR A 146 -9.13 -11.31 -11.82
N VAL A 147 -10.16 -10.74 -12.43
CA VAL A 147 -10.54 -9.35 -12.24
C VAL A 147 -11.34 -9.24 -10.96
N LEU A 148 -10.93 -8.32 -10.09
CA LEU A 148 -11.62 -8.01 -8.84
C LEU A 148 -12.10 -6.57 -8.89
N ARG A 149 -13.42 -6.41 -8.74
CA ARG A 149 -14.08 -5.15 -8.44
C ARG A 149 -14.42 -5.10 -6.96
N GLN A 150 -14.11 -3.97 -6.33
CA GLN A 150 -14.46 -3.65 -4.96
C GLN A 150 -15.28 -2.37 -4.93
N ARG A 151 -16.52 -2.44 -4.44
CA ARG A 151 -17.36 -1.25 -4.17
C ARG A 151 -17.41 -0.98 -2.69
N PHE A 152 -17.15 0.26 -2.30
CA PHE A 152 -17.05 0.64 -0.89
C PHE A 152 -17.50 2.08 -0.71
N THR A 153 -17.85 2.41 0.53
CA THR A 153 -18.17 3.78 0.94
C THR A 153 -16.99 4.34 1.71
N THR A 154 -16.54 5.53 1.33
CA THR A 154 -15.48 6.24 2.05
C THR A 154 -16.00 6.79 3.38
N PRO A 155 -15.11 7.20 4.31
CA PRO A 155 -15.53 7.78 5.59
C PRO A 155 -16.47 9.01 5.47
N ASP A 156 -16.37 9.77 4.37
CA ASP A 156 -17.21 10.92 4.02
C ASP A 156 -18.53 10.54 3.29
N GLY A 157 -18.79 9.25 3.11
CA GLY A 157 -20.04 8.76 2.54
C GLY A 157 -20.06 8.66 1.00
N LEU A 158 -18.93 8.89 0.33
CA LEU A 158 -18.82 8.75 -1.12
C LEU A 158 -18.70 7.28 -1.52
N GLY A 159 -19.56 6.84 -2.44
CA GLY A 159 -19.43 5.52 -3.06
C GLY A 159 -18.30 5.51 -4.07
N LEU A 160 -17.28 4.68 -3.84
CA LEU A 160 -16.16 4.48 -4.75
C LEU A 160 -16.08 3.02 -5.22
N GLU A 161 -15.42 2.83 -6.35
CA GLU A 161 -15.16 1.52 -6.92
C GLU A 161 -13.69 1.41 -7.35
N ARG A 162 -13.06 0.30 -6.97
CA ARG A 162 -11.73 -0.09 -7.48
C ARG A 162 -11.83 -1.37 -8.29
N VAL A 163 -11.29 -1.33 -9.50
CA VAL A 163 -11.11 -2.51 -10.34
C VAL A 163 -9.62 -2.77 -10.55
N GLY A 164 -9.23 -4.02 -10.39
CA GLY A 164 -7.87 -4.50 -10.64
C GLY A 164 -7.90 -5.98 -10.97
N PHE A 165 -6.75 -6.64 -11.02
CA PHE A 165 -6.69 -8.06 -11.36
C PHE A 165 -5.58 -8.81 -10.63
N PHE A 166 -5.80 -10.10 -10.42
CA PHE A 166 -4.82 -11.03 -9.91
C PHE A 166 -4.04 -11.68 -11.04
N ALA A 167 -2.73 -11.81 -10.85
CA ALA A 167 -1.83 -12.52 -11.75
C ALA A 167 -0.68 -13.20 -10.97
N ALA A 168 0.02 -14.12 -11.63
CA ALA A 168 1.27 -14.70 -11.12
C ALA A 168 2.47 -13.85 -11.56
N LEU A 169 2.96 -13.00 -10.66
CA LEU A 169 4.11 -12.12 -10.89
C LEU A 169 5.43 -12.89 -10.73
N ALA A 170 6.35 -12.78 -11.68
CA ALA A 170 7.72 -13.24 -11.51
C ALA A 170 8.41 -12.47 -10.38
N LEU A 171 8.96 -13.21 -9.41
CA LEU A 171 9.71 -12.63 -8.31
C LEU A 171 11.04 -12.08 -8.82
N GLU A 172 11.32 -10.83 -8.48
CA GLU A 172 12.56 -10.12 -8.80
C GLU A 172 13.19 -9.50 -7.56
N ASP A 173 14.53 -9.48 -7.52
CA ASP A 173 15.25 -8.81 -6.44
C ASP A 173 15.03 -7.30 -6.54
N TYR A 174 14.92 -6.59 -5.42
CA TYR A 174 14.71 -5.13 -5.44
C TYR A 174 15.81 -4.37 -6.19
N ALA A 175 17.01 -4.95 -6.30
CA ALA A 175 18.10 -4.41 -7.11
C ALA A 175 17.76 -4.29 -8.60
N ALA A 176 16.85 -5.12 -9.12
CA ALA A 176 16.36 -5.04 -10.50
C ALA A 176 15.38 -3.87 -10.72
N ARG A 177 14.84 -3.29 -9.65
CA ARG A 177 13.93 -2.11 -9.67
C ARG A 177 12.62 -2.30 -10.44
N VAL A 178 12.30 -3.55 -10.82
CA VAL A 178 11.01 -3.98 -11.40
C VAL A 178 9.90 -3.86 -10.35
N VAL A 179 10.13 -4.44 -9.17
CA VAL A 179 9.26 -4.28 -8.00
C VAL A 179 9.91 -3.29 -7.04
N ARG A 180 9.15 -2.26 -6.64
CA ARG A 180 9.64 -1.16 -5.82
C ARG A 180 8.95 -1.16 -4.44
N PRO A 181 9.69 -1.38 -3.34
CA PRO A 181 9.14 -1.24 -1.99
C PRO A 181 9.10 0.25 -1.59
N HIS A 182 8.11 0.62 -0.78
CA HIS A 182 8.04 1.94 -0.15
C HIS A 182 8.19 1.92 1.38
N GLU A 183 8.30 0.75 2.01
CA GLU A 183 8.44 0.59 3.46
C GLU A 183 9.52 -0.46 3.77
N ARG A 184 10.16 -0.33 4.93
CA ARG A 184 11.09 -1.34 5.46
C ARG A 184 10.33 -2.37 6.28
N THR A 185 10.67 -3.63 6.08
CA THR A 185 10.05 -4.77 6.78
C THR A 185 10.77 -5.12 8.08
N LEU A 186 10.06 -5.70 9.04
CA LEU A 186 10.65 -6.26 10.26
C LEU A 186 11.00 -7.75 10.07
N GLU A 187 11.97 -8.26 10.82
CA GLU A 187 12.45 -9.66 10.66
C GLU A 187 11.48 -10.72 11.23
N GLY A 188 10.85 -10.45 12.38
CA GLY A 188 10.02 -11.43 13.12
C GLY A 188 8.88 -12.07 12.30
N PRO A 189 7.94 -11.27 11.74
CA PRO A 189 6.82 -11.81 10.96
C PRO A 189 7.25 -12.68 9.77
N LYS A 190 8.44 -12.46 9.19
CA LYS A 190 8.88 -13.18 7.97
C LYS A 190 9.15 -14.66 8.20
N ALA A 191 9.72 -15.02 9.35
CA ALA A 191 10.13 -16.39 9.65
C ALA A 191 8.92 -17.32 9.76
N ASP A 192 7.88 -16.87 10.45
CA ASP A 192 6.64 -17.61 10.60
C ASP A 192 5.90 -17.79 9.27
N ARG A 193 5.76 -16.71 8.49
CA ARG A 193 5.18 -16.78 7.13
C ARG A 193 5.94 -17.73 6.20
N LEU A 194 7.26 -17.82 6.35
CA LEU A 194 8.07 -18.76 5.59
C LEU A 194 7.79 -20.22 5.96
N LYS A 195 7.51 -20.52 7.25
CA LYS A 195 7.10 -21.87 7.68
C LYS A 195 5.78 -22.27 6.98
N ILE A 196 4.78 -21.39 6.99
CA ILE A 196 3.49 -21.62 6.31
C ILE A 196 3.69 -21.84 4.81
N LEU A 197 4.44 -20.96 4.13
CA LEU A 197 4.67 -21.06 2.69
C LEU A 197 5.37 -22.38 2.32
N ARG A 198 6.35 -22.82 3.11
CA ARG A 198 7.05 -24.10 2.90
C ARG A 198 6.14 -25.31 3.11
N ALA A 199 5.31 -25.29 4.15
CA ALA A 199 4.41 -26.40 4.46
C ALA A 199 3.28 -26.53 3.42
N THR A 200 2.67 -25.41 3.06
CA THR A 200 1.47 -25.39 2.19
C THR A 200 1.79 -25.32 0.71
N ARG A 201 2.99 -24.83 0.34
CA ARG A 201 3.39 -24.55 -1.05
C ARG A 201 2.32 -23.78 -1.81
N THR A 202 1.70 -22.81 -1.13
CA THR A 202 0.55 -22.06 -1.63
C THR A 202 0.70 -20.59 -1.25
N ASN A 203 0.46 -19.69 -2.20
CA ASN A 203 0.27 -18.28 -1.90
C ASN A 203 -1.16 -18.09 -1.37
N LEU A 204 -1.30 -18.03 -0.05
CA LEU A 204 -2.59 -17.95 0.64
C LEU A 204 -3.17 -16.54 0.73
N SER A 205 -2.36 -15.52 0.46
CA SER A 205 -2.78 -14.13 0.38
C SER A 205 -1.98 -13.43 -0.71
N ALA A 206 -2.62 -12.51 -1.41
CA ALA A 206 -2.00 -11.77 -2.50
C ALA A 206 -1.11 -10.65 -1.95
N VAL A 207 -0.05 -10.29 -2.67
CA VAL A 207 0.58 -8.96 -2.52
C VAL A 207 -0.23 -7.96 -3.32
N PHE A 208 -0.49 -6.79 -2.77
CA PHE A 208 -1.16 -5.70 -3.50
C PHE A 208 -0.08 -4.81 -4.12
N MET A 209 -0.09 -4.68 -5.44
CA MET A 209 0.78 -3.80 -6.20
C MET A 209 0.01 -2.74 -6.99
N LEU A 210 0.69 -1.64 -7.21
CA LEU A 210 0.23 -0.50 -7.98
C LEU A 210 1.06 -0.34 -9.25
N TYR A 211 0.39 0.06 -10.32
CA TYR A 211 1.02 0.51 -11.55
C TYR A 211 0.52 1.90 -11.92
N GLU A 212 1.31 2.60 -12.74
CA GLU A 212 0.94 3.91 -13.26
C GLU A 212 0.19 3.78 -14.59
N ASP A 213 -1.06 4.25 -14.60
CA ASP A 213 -1.88 4.39 -15.80
C ASP A 213 -2.77 5.63 -15.71
N ARG A 214 -2.17 6.80 -15.92
CA ARG A 214 -2.86 8.10 -15.78
C ARG A 214 -4.00 8.32 -16.78
N ASP A 215 -3.93 7.63 -17.93
CA ASP A 215 -4.93 7.70 -18.99
C ASP A 215 -5.96 6.58 -18.90
N ASP A 216 -5.89 5.74 -17.85
CA ASP A 216 -6.75 4.58 -17.60
C ASP A 216 -6.90 3.63 -18.81
N LYS A 217 -5.79 3.38 -19.50
CA LYS A 217 -5.73 2.56 -20.72
C LYS A 217 -6.20 1.14 -20.45
N LEU A 218 -5.87 0.55 -19.31
CA LEU A 218 -6.18 -0.86 -19.04
C LEU A 218 -7.63 -1.13 -18.61
N ALA A 219 -8.40 -0.13 -18.15
CA ALA A 219 -9.75 -0.37 -17.63
C ALA A 219 -10.62 -1.20 -18.60
N GLN A 220 -10.67 -0.79 -19.87
CA GLN A 220 -11.43 -1.48 -20.91
C GLN A 220 -10.94 -2.92 -21.21
N ALA A 221 -9.69 -3.26 -20.86
CA ALA A 221 -9.14 -4.59 -21.10
C ALA A 221 -9.76 -5.65 -20.18
N TYR A 222 -10.15 -5.28 -18.96
CA TYR A 222 -10.61 -6.22 -17.96
C TYR A 222 -12.05 -5.99 -17.49
N GLU A 223 -12.65 -4.85 -17.79
CA GLU A 223 -14.00 -4.51 -17.32
C GLU A 223 -15.07 -5.50 -17.79
N SER A 224 -14.99 -5.96 -19.04
CA SER A 224 -15.92 -6.94 -19.62
C SER A 224 -15.90 -8.30 -18.91
N ALA A 225 -14.82 -8.65 -18.20
CA ALA A 225 -14.78 -9.88 -17.41
C ALA A 225 -15.79 -9.85 -16.26
N LEU A 226 -16.16 -8.66 -15.76
CA LEU A 226 -17.08 -8.53 -14.63
C LEU A 226 -18.53 -8.90 -14.97
N ASP A 227 -18.85 -9.03 -16.26
CA ASP A 227 -20.15 -9.50 -16.77
C ASP A 227 -20.22 -11.04 -16.86
N ASP A 228 -19.14 -11.76 -16.53
CA ASP A 228 -19.11 -13.22 -16.53
C ASP A 228 -20.16 -13.78 -15.54
N PRO A 229 -21.10 -14.63 -15.99
CA PRO A 229 -22.12 -15.23 -15.11
C PRO A 229 -21.57 -16.08 -13.97
N SER A 230 -20.32 -16.55 -14.08
CA SER A 230 -19.60 -17.32 -13.08
C SER A 230 -18.84 -16.46 -12.06
N ALA A 231 -18.98 -15.12 -12.12
CA ALA A 231 -18.35 -14.20 -11.18
C ALA A 231 -18.78 -14.50 -9.74
N LEU A 232 -17.79 -14.66 -8.86
CA LEU A 232 -18.01 -14.82 -7.43
C LEU A 232 -18.34 -13.47 -6.80
N ARG A 233 -19.26 -13.47 -5.84
CA ARG A 233 -19.69 -12.26 -5.13
C ARG A 233 -19.68 -12.48 -3.63
N ALA A 234 -19.24 -11.46 -2.89
CA ALA A 234 -19.28 -11.42 -1.43
C ALA A 234 -19.42 -10.00 -0.94
N VAL A 235 -19.84 -9.84 0.31
CA VAL A 235 -19.68 -8.60 1.06
C VAL A 235 -18.83 -8.96 2.26
N ASP A 236 -17.75 -8.20 2.50
CA ASP A 236 -16.92 -8.41 3.68
C ASP A 236 -17.49 -7.68 4.91
N ASP A 237 -16.86 -7.87 6.07
CA ASP A 237 -17.33 -7.26 7.33
C ASP A 237 -17.23 -5.74 7.35
N GLY A 238 -16.43 -5.15 6.44
CA GLY A 238 -16.35 -3.72 6.24
C GLY A 238 -17.43 -3.17 5.31
N GLY A 239 -18.36 -4.02 4.84
CA GLY A 239 -19.39 -3.64 3.89
C GLY A 239 -18.87 -3.47 2.47
N VAL A 240 -17.67 -3.94 2.15
CA VAL A 240 -17.10 -3.85 0.80
C VAL A 240 -17.65 -4.98 -0.06
N GLU A 241 -18.34 -4.62 -1.13
CA GLU A 241 -18.82 -5.58 -2.11
C GLU A 241 -17.66 -6.04 -3.01
N GLN A 242 -17.44 -7.34 -3.09
CA GLN A 242 -16.43 -7.98 -3.90
C GLN A 242 -17.11 -8.64 -5.11
N THR A 243 -16.63 -8.39 -6.32
CA THR A 243 -16.96 -9.18 -7.52
C THR A 243 -15.66 -9.70 -8.14
N LEU A 244 -15.50 -11.02 -8.22
CA LEU A 244 -14.31 -11.68 -8.74
C LEU A 244 -14.66 -12.53 -9.96
N ALA A 245 -14.06 -12.25 -11.11
CA ALA A 245 -14.34 -12.97 -12.36
C ALA A 245 -13.05 -13.37 -13.10
N PRO A 246 -13.01 -14.55 -13.74
CA PRO A 246 -11.88 -14.93 -14.58
C PRO A 246 -11.87 -14.12 -15.89
N LEU A 247 -10.69 -13.69 -16.32
CA LEU A 247 -10.42 -13.08 -17.62
C LEU A 247 -9.57 -14.03 -18.45
N ARG A 248 -10.19 -14.64 -19.46
CA ARG A 248 -9.59 -15.64 -20.36
C ARG A 248 -9.40 -15.16 -21.79
N ASP A 249 -9.96 -14.01 -22.16
CA ASP A 249 -9.82 -13.47 -23.52
C ASP A 249 -8.32 -13.26 -23.85
N PRO A 250 -7.76 -13.98 -24.85
CA PRO A 250 -6.34 -13.90 -25.15
C PRO A 250 -5.89 -12.49 -25.56
N ALA A 251 -6.77 -11.70 -26.20
CA ALA A 251 -6.44 -10.34 -26.60
C ALA A 251 -6.31 -9.42 -25.38
N ALA A 252 -7.26 -9.49 -24.44
CA ALA A 252 -7.18 -8.79 -23.16
C ALA A 252 -5.94 -9.20 -22.34
N VAL A 253 -5.66 -10.50 -22.23
CA VAL A 253 -4.49 -11.02 -21.52
C VAL A 253 -3.20 -10.45 -22.11
N ALA A 254 -3.01 -10.55 -23.43
CA ALA A 254 -1.83 -10.03 -24.11
C ALA A 254 -1.68 -8.51 -23.92
N ARG A 255 -2.79 -7.77 -23.97
CA ARG A 255 -2.80 -6.31 -23.74
C ARG A 255 -2.33 -5.94 -22.34
N ILE A 256 -2.81 -6.65 -21.31
CA ILE A 256 -2.41 -6.43 -19.92
C ILE A 256 -0.93 -6.76 -19.72
N GLN A 257 -0.47 -7.90 -20.25
CA GLN A 257 0.94 -8.30 -20.18
C GLN A 257 1.86 -7.28 -20.85
N ALA A 258 1.54 -6.85 -22.08
CA ALA A 258 2.34 -5.86 -22.81
C ALA A 258 2.38 -4.51 -22.08
N PHE A 259 1.25 -4.09 -21.50
CA PHE A 259 1.20 -2.83 -20.76
C PHE A 259 2.08 -2.86 -19.51
N LEU A 260 2.02 -3.93 -18.71
CA LEU A 260 2.83 -4.02 -17.49
C LEU A 260 4.30 -4.34 -17.76
N ALA A 261 4.62 -5.07 -18.83
CA ALA A 261 6.01 -5.44 -19.15
C ALA A 261 6.95 -4.24 -19.21
N GLU A 262 6.49 -3.06 -19.63
CA GLU A 262 7.32 -1.85 -19.75
C GLU A 262 7.36 -0.98 -18.49
N ARG A 263 6.71 -1.40 -17.40
CA ARG A 263 6.45 -0.56 -16.23
C ARG A 263 6.89 -1.24 -14.94
N PRO A 264 7.62 -0.56 -14.05
CA PRO A 264 7.82 -1.03 -12.69
C PRO A 264 6.50 -0.97 -11.91
N VAL A 265 6.41 -1.77 -10.87
CA VAL A 265 5.26 -1.83 -9.97
C VAL A 265 5.67 -1.51 -8.54
N VAL A 266 4.78 -0.84 -7.80
CA VAL A 266 5.01 -0.44 -6.42
C VAL A 266 4.20 -1.34 -5.51
N ILE A 267 4.82 -1.91 -4.48
CA ILE A 267 4.08 -2.68 -3.46
C ILE A 267 3.19 -1.69 -2.70
N ALA A 268 1.88 -1.83 -2.72
CA ALA A 268 0.94 -1.08 -1.87
C ALA A 268 0.76 -1.74 -0.50
N ASP A 269 0.78 -3.07 -0.47
CA ASP A 269 0.60 -3.87 0.74
C ASP A 269 1.23 -5.26 0.55
N GLY A 270 1.87 -5.78 1.59
CA GLY A 270 2.45 -7.12 1.58
C GLY A 270 3.96 -7.19 1.32
N HIS A 271 4.76 -6.22 1.75
CA HIS A 271 6.23 -6.27 1.67
C HIS A 271 6.79 -7.52 2.36
N HIS A 272 6.24 -7.89 3.54
CA HIS A 272 6.66 -9.12 4.25
C HIS A 272 6.36 -10.37 3.42
N ARG A 273 5.18 -10.42 2.77
CA ARG A 273 4.79 -11.52 1.87
C ARG A 273 5.73 -11.64 0.67
N TYR A 274 6.07 -10.50 0.05
CA TYR A 274 6.99 -10.47 -1.09
C TYR A 274 8.37 -10.99 -0.71
N GLU A 275 8.92 -10.53 0.41
CA GLU A 275 10.26 -10.92 0.86
C GLU A 275 10.32 -12.36 1.37
N THR A 276 9.26 -12.84 2.04
CA THR A 276 9.12 -14.26 2.38
C THR A 276 9.12 -15.13 1.11
N ALA A 277 8.45 -14.70 0.04
CA ALA A 277 8.43 -15.42 -1.23
C ALA A 277 9.79 -15.40 -1.93
N LEU A 278 10.51 -14.27 -1.92
CA LEU A 278 11.90 -14.19 -2.39
C LEU A 278 12.82 -15.17 -1.65
N ALA A 279 12.81 -15.13 -0.32
CA ALA A 279 13.62 -16.03 0.50
C ALA A 279 13.29 -17.51 0.25
N HIS A 280 12.02 -17.84 0.01
CA HIS A 280 11.61 -19.21 -0.34
C HIS A 280 12.11 -19.64 -1.71
N ARG A 281 11.96 -18.79 -2.74
CA ARG A 281 12.45 -19.02 -4.10
C ARG A 281 13.96 -19.25 -4.09
N ASP A 282 14.71 -18.41 -3.37
CA ASP A 282 16.18 -18.47 -3.36
C ASP A 282 16.68 -19.74 -2.68
N ALA A 283 16.08 -20.11 -1.54
CA ALA A 283 16.38 -21.36 -0.88
C ALA A 283 16.11 -22.59 -1.78
N LEU A 284 15.08 -22.56 -2.62
CA LEU A 284 14.80 -23.64 -3.58
C LEU A 284 15.78 -23.65 -4.75
N ARG A 285 16.20 -22.47 -5.26
CA ARG A 285 17.23 -22.36 -6.30
C ARG A 285 18.57 -22.90 -5.82
N GLU A 286 18.95 -22.61 -4.58
CA GLU A 286 20.15 -23.20 -3.95
C GLU A 286 20.08 -24.73 -3.86
N GLN A 287 18.87 -25.28 -3.73
CA GLN A 287 18.60 -26.72 -3.75
C GLN A 287 18.47 -27.31 -5.18
N GLY A 288 18.68 -26.50 -6.22
CA GLY A 288 18.65 -26.93 -7.62
C GLY A 288 17.29 -26.85 -8.30
N ALA A 289 16.30 -26.15 -7.72
CA ALA A 289 15.04 -25.89 -8.42
C ALA A 289 15.26 -25.06 -9.69
N PRO A 290 14.57 -25.39 -10.80
CA PRO A 290 14.74 -24.67 -12.06
C PRO A 290 14.18 -23.23 -11.97
N ALA A 291 14.59 -22.37 -12.89
CA ALA A 291 14.21 -20.96 -12.86
C ALA A 291 12.69 -20.75 -12.98
N ASP A 292 12.00 -21.62 -13.73
CA ASP A 292 10.57 -21.64 -13.97
C ASP A 292 9.76 -22.40 -12.90
N HIS A 293 10.40 -22.82 -11.80
CA HIS A 293 9.72 -23.45 -10.67
C HIS A 293 8.51 -22.60 -10.21
N PRO A 294 7.34 -23.19 -9.87
CA PRO A 294 6.14 -22.43 -9.54
C PRO A 294 6.30 -21.41 -8.39
N SER A 295 7.25 -21.62 -7.47
CA SER A 295 7.60 -20.69 -6.40
C SER A 295 8.37 -19.44 -6.86
N SER A 296 8.90 -19.42 -8.09
CA SER A 296 9.48 -18.23 -8.72
C SER A 296 8.43 -17.18 -9.08
N ARG A 297 7.14 -17.47 -8.90
CA ARG A 297 6.04 -16.54 -9.08
C ARG A 297 5.21 -16.38 -7.82
N LEU A 298 4.59 -15.21 -7.68
CA LEU A 298 3.81 -14.81 -6.52
C LEU A 298 2.41 -14.37 -6.93
N LEU A 299 1.40 -14.83 -6.18
CA LEU A 299 0.05 -14.30 -6.27
C LEU A 299 0.03 -12.80 -5.95
N THR A 300 -0.34 -12.00 -6.94
CA THR A 300 -0.29 -10.54 -6.83
C THR A 300 -1.56 -9.93 -7.40
N TYR A 301 -2.17 -9.00 -6.67
CA TYR A 301 -3.25 -8.13 -7.12
C TYR A 301 -2.67 -6.81 -7.63
N PHE A 302 -3.06 -6.38 -8.81
CA PHE A 302 -2.62 -5.14 -9.45
C PHE A 302 -3.79 -4.16 -9.57
N ALA A 303 -3.59 -2.91 -9.15
CA ALA A 303 -4.52 -1.82 -9.42
C ALA A 303 -3.81 -0.58 -9.97
N ASN A 304 -4.54 0.20 -10.76
CA ASN A 304 -4.07 1.50 -11.24
C ASN A 304 -4.00 2.48 -10.05
N ALA A 305 -2.81 3.04 -9.77
CA ALA A 305 -2.62 3.98 -8.67
C ALA A 305 -3.39 5.30 -8.82
N PHE A 306 -3.73 5.65 -10.06
CA PHE A 306 -4.38 6.92 -10.41
C PHE A 306 -5.90 6.76 -10.66
N ALA A 307 -6.43 5.55 -10.52
CA ALA A 307 -7.86 5.33 -10.58
C ALA A 307 -8.55 5.91 -9.32
N PRO A 308 -9.75 6.50 -9.42
CA PRO A 308 -10.45 7.09 -8.28
C PRO A 308 -10.66 6.13 -7.09
N GLY A 309 -10.84 4.83 -7.34
CA GLY A 309 -10.98 3.81 -6.31
C GLY A 309 -9.69 3.38 -5.60
N SER A 310 -8.53 3.84 -6.06
CA SER A 310 -7.23 3.60 -5.40
C SER A 310 -7.02 4.59 -4.26
N LEU A 311 -7.94 4.58 -3.30
CA LEU A 311 -7.98 5.50 -2.19
C LEU A 311 -6.81 5.25 -1.22
N LEU A 312 -6.00 6.29 -1.00
CA LEU A 312 -5.02 6.31 0.07
C LEU A 312 -5.57 7.12 1.23
N LEU A 313 -5.83 6.46 2.36
CA LEU A 313 -6.28 7.13 3.57
C LEU A 313 -5.09 7.65 4.38
N PRO A 314 -5.27 8.77 5.12
CA PRO A 314 -4.26 9.21 6.07
C PRO A 314 -4.11 8.21 7.20
N ILE A 315 -2.89 8.12 7.72
CA ILE A 315 -2.61 7.43 8.98
C ILE A 315 -2.26 8.52 10.00
N HIS A 316 -3.17 8.77 10.94
CA HIS A 316 -3.00 9.73 12.03
C HIS A 316 -2.05 9.18 13.09
N ARG A 317 -1.73 9.99 14.10
CA ARG A 317 -0.89 9.59 15.24
C ARG A 317 -1.63 9.90 16.51
N LEU A 318 -1.79 8.91 17.36
CA LEU A 318 -2.27 9.11 18.72
C LEU A 318 -1.09 8.84 19.65
N VAL A 319 -0.58 9.89 20.29
CA VAL A 319 0.49 9.78 21.27
C VAL A 319 -0.10 9.23 22.56
N VAL A 320 0.38 8.09 23.03
CA VAL A 320 -0.20 7.34 24.16
C VAL A 320 0.63 7.48 25.42
N ASP A 321 1.92 7.17 25.33
CA ASP A 321 2.81 7.05 26.48
C ASP A 321 3.76 8.25 26.60
N THR A 322 3.23 9.46 26.42
CA THR A 322 4.02 10.71 26.53
C THR A 322 3.11 11.86 26.97
N PRO A 323 3.52 12.66 27.98
CA PRO A 323 2.75 13.83 28.39
C PRO A 323 2.52 14.83 27.26
N THR A 324 1.43 15.60 27.35
CA THR A 324 1.17 16.71 26.45
C THR A 324 2.32 17.72 26.53
N PRO A 325 2.93 18.12 25.40
CA PRO A 325 4.02 19.08 25.39
C PRO A 325 3.56 20.46 25.90
N ASP A 326 4.47 21.18 26.56
CA ASP A 326 4.22 22.57 26.98
C ASP A 326 4.34 23.56 25.81
N GLU A 327 3.94 24.81 26.06
CA GLU A 327 3.99 25.88 25.05
C GLU A 327 5.42 26.09 24.50
N ALA A 328 6.44 25.95 25.35
CA ALA A 328 7.84 26.10 24.95
C ALA A 328 8.32 25.00 23.99
N ALA A 329 7.76 23.79 24.09
CA ALA A 329 7.99 22.72 23.14
C ALA A 329 7.35 23.03 21.78
N TRP A 330 6.10 23.51 21.77
CA TRP A 330 5.41 23.91 20.53
C TRP A 330 6.03 25.15 19.86
N ASP A 331 6.59 26.08 20.63
CA ASP A 331 7.32 27.26 20.14
C ASP A 331 8.54 26.92 19.27
N ARG A 332 9.04 25.67 19.35
CA ARG A 332 10.08 25.17 18.44
C ARG A 332 9.57 25.15 17.00
N LEU A 333 8.30 24.80 16.76
CA LEU A 333 7.70 24.80 15.44
C LEU A 333 7.55 26.23 14.90
N THR A 334 7.09 27.18 15.72
CA THR A 334 7.01 28.60 15.34
C THR A 334 8.37 29.14 14.92
N ARG A 335 9.44 28.83 15.66
CA ARG A 335 10.82 29.18 15.30
C ARG A 335 11.31 28.50 14.03
N ALA A 336 10.80 27.31 13.72
CA ALA A 336 11.04 26.60 12.46
C ALA A 336 10.12 27.06 11.31
N GLY A 337 9.42 28.18 11.47
CA GLY A 337 8.61 28.81 10.42
C GLY A 337 7.20 28.22 10.25
N TRP A 338 6.75 27.39 11.18
CA TRP A 338 5.36 26.95 11.20
C TRP A 338 4.41 28.06 11.66
N GLN A 339 3.26 28.13 11.02
CA GLN A 339 2.16 28.99 11.40
C GLN A 339 1.07 28.15 12.03
N SER A 340 0.48 28.63 13.13
CA SER A 340 -0.62 27.96 13.82
C SER A 340 -1.90 28.79 13.81
N ARG A 341 -3.04 28.11 13.83
CA ARG A 341 -4.37 28.69 14.09
C ARG A 341 -5.21 27.71 14.91
N GLU A 342 -5.89 28.21 15.93
CA GLU A 342 -6.80 27.42 16.75
C GLU A 342 -8.21 27.34 16.12
N LEU A 343 -8.82 26.17 16.26
CA LEU A 343 -10.20 25.86 15.92
C LEU A 343 -10.92 25.35 17.17
N ALA A 344 -12.14 25.81 17.43
CA ALA A 344 -12.97 25.26 18.50
C ALA A 344 -13.49 23.87 18.11
N VAL A 345 -13.44 22.93 19.05
CA VAL A 345 -13.95 21.56 18.86
C VAL A 345 -14.72 21.14 20.11
N GLU A 346 -16.03 21.02 20.00
CA GLU A 346 -16.91 20.69 21.11
C GLU A 346 -16.92 19.17 21.38
N ASP A 347 -16.94 18.37 20.31
CA ASP A 347 -16.98 16.92 20.41
C ASP A 347 -16.16 16.21 19.31
N ALA A 348 -16.06 14.88 19.41
CA ALA A 348 -15.31 14.07 18.47
C ALA A 348 -15.93 14.02 17.05
N GLU A 349 -17.25 14.18 16.93
CA GLU A 349 -18.00 14.05 15.67
C GLU A 349 -17.73 15.24 14.74
N GLN A 350 -17.35 16.40 15.29
CA GLN A 350 -16.97 17.58 14.52
C GLN A 350 -15.59 17.46 13.85
N VAL A 351 -14.68 16.63 14.39
CA VAL A 351 -13.28 16.57 13.96
C VAL A 351 -13.14 16.25 12.46
N PRO A 352 -13.78 15.20 11.90
CA PRO A 352 -13.64 14.90 10.46
C PRO A 352 -14.02 16.07 9.56
N ALA A 353 -15.14 16.75 9.85
CA ALA A 353 -15.61 17.88 9.05
C ALA A 353 -14.66 19.09 9.13
N LEU A 354 -14.06 19.34 10.30
CA LEU A 354 -13.06 20.38 10.46
C LEU A 354 -11.78 20.07 9.69
N LEU A 355 -11.31 18.82 9.71
CA LEU A 355 -10.12 18.43 8.95
C LEU A 355 -10.36 18.56 7.44
N GLU A 356 -11.54 18.16 6.95
CA GLU A 356 -11.91 18.33 5.55
C GLU A 356 -11.97 19.82 5.15
N ALA A 357 -12.54 20.67 5.99
CA ALA A 357 -12.69 22.10 5.70
C ALA A 357 -11.37 22.88 5.82
N GLU A 358 -10.48 22.49 6.73
CA GLU A 358 -9.36 23.35 7.17
C GLU A 358 -7.97 22.73 6.94
N LEU A 359 -7.83 21.40 7.03
CA LEU A 359 -6.56 20.71 6.82
C LEU A 359 -6.41 20.19 5.37
N ALA A 360 -7.45 19.61 4.78
CA ALA A 360 -7.42 19.08 3.41
C ALA A 360 -7.01 20.14 2.35
N PRO A 361 -7.43 21.42 2.44
CA PRO A 361 -6.98 22.46 1.51
C PRO A 361 -5.48 22.78 1.59
N LEU A 362 -4.78 22.27 2.60
CA LEU A 362 -3.34 22.45 2.81
C LEU A 362 -2.53 21.23 2.37
N ALA A 363 -3.07 20.37 1.51
CA ALA A 363 -2.42 19.15 1.03
C ALA A 363 -1.10 19.39 0.27
N ASP A 364 -0.90 20.58 -0.30
CA ASP A 364 0.32 21.01 -0.99
C ASP A 364 1.38 21.63 -0.05
N ARG A 365 1.09 21.67 1.26
CA ARG A 365 1.95 22.24 2.30
C ARG A 365 2.41 21.16 3.28
N TYR A 366 3.42 21.49 4.08
CA TYR A 366 3.62 20.76 5.32
C TYR A 366 2.54 21.21 6.29
N ALA A 367 1.61 20.31 6.62
CA ALA A 367 0.45 20.63 7.44
C ALA A 367 -0.03 19.44 8.26
N PHE A 368 -0.48 19.73 9.48
CA PHE A 368 -1.14 18.79 10.39
C PHE A 368 -2.03 19.53 11.38
N ALA A 369 -2.91 18.80 12.07
CA ALA A 369 -3.71 19.33 13.16
C ALA A 369 -3.40 18.58 14.46
N ALA A 370 -3.23 19.30 15.57
CA ALA A 370 -3.02 18.74 16.91
C ALA A 370 -4.27 18.93 17.79
N ASP A 371 -4.71 17.88 18.47
CA ASP A 371 -5.84 17.87 19.41
C ASP A 371 -5.39 17.19 20.71
N ASP A 372 -5.51 17.88 21.84
CA ASP A 372 -5.21 17.38 23.19
C ASP A 372 -6.48 17.19 24.04
N ALA A 373 -7.65 17.20 23.40
CA ALA A 373 -8.98 17.16 24.01
C ALA A 373 -9.29 18.34 24.96
N SER A 374 -8.57 19.46 24.87
CA SER A 374 -8.87 20.69 25.63
C SER A 374 -10.07 21.50 25.11
N GLY A 375 -10.75 20.99 24.07
CA GLY A 375 -11.80 21.70 23.34
C GLY A 375 -11.28 22.60 22.21
N ARG A 376 -9.97 22.51 21.90
CA ARG A 376 -9.32 23.21 20.80
C ARG A 376 -8.51 22.24 19.96
N LEU A 377 -8.49 22.50 18.65
CA LEU A 377 -7.62 21.84 17.68
C LEU A 377 -6.72 22.90 17.06
N VAL A 378 -5.41 22.67 17.07
CA VAL A 378 -4.42 23.60 16.54
C VAL A 378 -3.95 23.13 15.17
N LEU A 379 -4.31 23.88 14.13
CA LEU A 379 -3.86 23.63 12.77
C LEU A 379 -2.48 24.26 12.57
N TRP A 380 -1.51 23.47 12.12
CA TRP A 380 -0.15 23.89 11.83
C TRP A 380 0.13 23.79 10.34
N SER A 381 0.76 24.81 9.74
CA SER A 381 1.28 24.69 8.37
C SER A 381 2.48 25.57 8.05
N ARG A 382 3.26 25.18 7.05
CA ARG A 382 4.27 26.01 6.37
C ARG A 382 4.44 25.58 4.90
N PRO A 383 5.03 26.42 4.03
CA PRO A 383 5.32 26.03 2.65
C PRO A 383 6.09 24.70 2.57
N ALA A 384 5.74 23.86 1.60
CA ALA A 384 6.50 22.65 1.32
C ALA A 384 7.83 22.97 0.61
N GLU A 385 8.87 22.20 0.91
CA GLU A 385 10.25 22.38 0.44
C GLU A 385 10.80 21.10 -0.22
N GLY A 386 9.92 20.27 -0.79
CA GLY A 386 10.28 19.08 -1.59
C GLY A 386 10.43 17.77 -0.82
N GLU A 387 10.41 17.80 0.52
CA GLU A 387 10.30 16.62 1.36
C GLU A 387 8.83 16.18 1.51
N LEU A 388 8.59 15.00 2.05
CA LEU A 388 7.25 14.54 2.41
C LEU A 388 6.78 15.13 3.73
N SER A 389 5.56 15.66 3.76
CA SER A 389 4.91 16.17 4.98
C SER A 389 5.00 15.16 6.14
N VAL A 390 4.77 13.86 5.87
CA VAL A 390 4.85 12.81 6.89
C VAL A 390 6.24 12.67 7.54
N ARG A 391 7.33 12.87 6.78
CA ARG A 391 8.71 12.82 7.30
C ARG A 391 9.01 14.04 8.15
N VAL A 392 8.65 15.22 7.64
CA VAL A 392 8.81 16.48 8.39
C VAL A 392 8.05 16.41 9.73
N ILE A 393 6.84 15.86 9.74
CA ILE A 393 6.04 15.70 10.97
C ILE A 393 6.66 14.66 11.91
N HIS A 394 7.25 13.59 11.39
CA HIS A 394 7.97 12.63 12.24
C HIS A 394 9.16 13.32 12.92
N ASP A 395 9.98 14.03 12.16
CA ASP A 395 11.24 14.59 12.64
C ASP A 395 11.02 15.82 13.53
N GLU A 396 10.24 16.80 13.06
CA GLU A 396 10.07 18.07 13.77
C GLU A 396 9.01 18.00 14.87
N VAL A 397 7.98 17.16 14.72
CA VAL A 397 6.89 17.06 15.71
C VAL A 397 7.13 15.89 16.66
N LEU A 398 7.13 14.65 16.19
CA LEU A 398 7.31 13.50 17.10
C LEU A 398 8.67 13.54 17.80
N SER A 399 9.77 13.69 17.07
CA SER A 399 11.09 13.78 17.70
C SER A 399 11.37 15.18 18.29
N GLY A 400 11.04 16.26 17.59
CA GLY A 400 11.39 17.62 18.02
C GLY A 400 10.55 18.20 19.16
N VAL A 401 9.23 17.93 19.16
CA VAL A 401 8.27 18.43 20.16
C VAL A 401 8.03 17.39 21.25
N PHE A 402 7.76 16.13 20.89
CA PHE A 402 7.46 15.08 21.88
C PHE A 402 8.71 14.35 22.40
N GLY A 403 9.88 14.51 21.77
CA GLY A 403 11.09 13.79 22.15
C GLY A 403 11.06 12.30 21.83
N LEU A 404 10.13 11.88 20.95
CA LEU A 404 9.93 10.49 20.57
C LEU A 404 10.88 10.11 19.44
N ASP A 405 11.83 9.22 19.75
CA ASP A 405 12.68 8.61 18.74
C ASP A 405 12.00 7.41 18.05
N ALA A 406 12.66 6.86 17.05
CA ALA A 406 12.12 5.75 16.28
C ALA A 406 11.90 4.47 17.13
N GLU A 407 12.63 4.28 18.24
CA GLU A 407 12.44 3.13 19.12
C GLU A 407 11.19 3.29 19.98
N ALA A 408 10.98 4.48 20.58
CA ALA A 408 9.77 4.77 21.35
C ALA A 408 8.50 4.60 20.49
N VAL A 409 8.55 5.07 19.24
CA VAL A 409 7.43 4.86 18.30
C VAL A 409 7.23 3.37 18.01
N ARG A 410 8.30 2.58 17.84
CA ARG A 410 8.20 1.12 17.64
C ARG A 410 7.69 0.38 18.87
N SER A 411 8.02 0.85 20.07
CA SER A 411 7.61 0.24 21.35
C SER A 411 6.18 0.60 21.76
N GLY A 412 5.46 1.38 20.96
CA GLY A 412 4.04 1.67 21.16
C GLY A 412 3.72 3.02 21.78
N ALA A 413 4.68 3.96 21.86
CA ALA A 413 4.39 5.32 22.33
C ALA A 413 3.40 6.08 21.42
N VAL A 414 3.24 5.63 20.18
CA VAL A 414 2.32 6.20 19.18
C VAL A 414 1.48 5.10 18.55
N ALA A 415 0.16 5.26 18.59
CA ALA A 415 -0.78 4.47 17.81
C ALA A 415 -1.06 5.13 16.45
N PHE A 416 -1.41 4.32 15.44
CA PHE A 416 -1.54 4.72 14.04
C PHE A 416 -2.96 4.52 13.47
N PRO A 417 -3.98 5.24 13.99
CA PRO A 417 -5.35 5.10 13.53
C PRO A 417 -5.57 5.70 12.13
N LYS A 418 -6.51 5.13 11.38
CA LYS A 418 -6.84 5.50 9.99
C LYS A 418 -8.11 6.35 9.87
N SER A 419 -8.86 6.47 10.96
CA SER A 419 -10.12 7.21 11.04
C SER A 419 -9.94 8.39 11.99
N ALA A 420 -10.14 9.60 11.48
CA ALA A 420 -10.10 10.81 12.29
C ALA A 420 -11.13 10.76 13.41
N LEU A 421 -12.36 10.32 13.11
CA LEU A 421 -13.42 10.20 14.10
C LEU A 421 -13.06 9.23 15.22
N GLN A 422 -12.57 8.05 14.86
CA GLN A 422 -12.20 7.06 15.86
C GLN A 422 -11.04 7.58 16.71
N THR A 423 -10.03 8.22 16.09
CA THR A 423 -8.91 8.87 16.79
C THR A 423 -9.40 9.92 17.80
N ALA A 424 -10.36 10.76 17.41
CA ALA A 424 -10.94 11.79 18.27
C ALA A 424 -11.72 11.18 19.46
N LYS A 425 -12.41 10.06 19.24
CA LYS A 425 -13.10 9.27 20.28
C LYS A 425 -12.12 8.57 21.22
N ASP A 426 -11.07 7.96 20.67
CA ASP A 426 -9.96 7.35 21.40
C ASP A 426 -9.32 8.36 22.37
N LEU A 427 -8.94 9.53 21.85
CA LEU A 427 -8.32 10.61 22.62
C LEU A 427 -9.21 11.06 23.79
N ARG A 428 -10.47 11.43 23.51
CA ARG A 428 -11.43 11.86 24.55
C ARG A 428 -11.81 10.75 25.52
N GLY A 429 -11.68 9.48 25.10
CA GLY A 429 -11.84 8.30 25.95
C GLY A 429 -10.61 7.98 26.81
N GLY A 430 -9.55 8.79 26.77
CA GLY A 430 -8.35 8.62 27.57
C GLY A 430 -7.38 7.55 27.05
N ARG A 431 -7.52 7.12 25.78
CA ARG A 431 -6.59 6.15 25.15
C ARG A 431 -5.31 6.79 24.63
N GLY A 432 -5.19 8.12 24.69
CA GLY A 432 -3.96 8.85 24.39
C GLY A 432 -4.04 10.29 24.90
N GLN A 433 -2.94 11.02 24.72
CA GLN A 433 -2.72 12.36 25.26
C GLN A 433 -2.85 13.45 24.19
N VAL A 434 -2.36 13.18 22.97
CA VAL A 434 -2.46 14.10 21.83
C VAL A 434 -2.68 13.32 20.54
N ALA A 435 -3.64 13.76 19.73
CA ALA A 435 -3.83 13.29 18.36
C ALA A 435 -3.21 14.27 17.36
N LEU A 436 -2.44 13.75 16.40
CA LEU A 436 -1.95 14.45 15.23
C LEU A 436 -2.68 13.92 13.99
N TYR A 437 -3.51 14.77 13.39
CA TYR A 437 -4.23 14.48 12.15
C TYR A 437 -3.44 14.99 10.95
N LEU A 438 -3.52 14.25 9.84
CA LEU A 438 -2.72 14.48 8.64
C LEU A 438 -3.56 14.36 7.39
N ASN A 439 -3.08 15.01 6.34
CA ASN A 439 -3.50 14.73 4.97
C ASN A 439 -2.91 13.39 4.49
N PRO A 440 -3.65 12.66 3.62
CA PRO A 440 -3.10 11.47 2.96
C PRO A 440 -1.94 11.85 2.03
N LEU A 441 -1.04 10.90 1.78
CA LEU A 441 -0.07 11.05 0.69
C LEU A 441 -0.78 10.97 -0.67
N SER A 442 -0.20 11.57 -1.69
CA SER A 442 -0.67 11.38 -3.07
C SER A 442 -0.06 10.10 -3.69
N PRO A 443 -0.68 9.53 -4.73
CA PRO A 443 0.00 8.53 -5.56
C PRO A 443 1.35 9.03 -6.10
N ASP A 444 1.42 10.30 -6.52
CA ASP A 444 2.67 10.91 -6.99
C ASP A 444 3.77 10.89 -5.93
N ASP A 445 3.45 11.12 -4.65
CA ASP A 445 4.42 11.01 -3.55
C ASP A 445 4.99 9.58 -3.43
N VAL A 446 4.12 8.58 -3.51
CA VAL A 446 4.52 7.16 -3.40
C VAL A 446 5.43 6.78 -4.57
N PHE A 447 5.07 7.15 -5.81
CA PHE A 447 5.88 6.86 -6.98
C PHE A 447 7.21 7.61 -6.97
N ARG A 448 7.22 8.89 -6.59
CA ARG A 448 8.45 9.70 -6.46
C ARG A 448 9.44 9.09 -5.48
N VAL A 449 8.99 8.72 -4.28
CA VAL A 449 9.83 8.12 -3.22
C VAL A 449 10.41 6.80 -3.68
N THR A 450 9.55 5.94 -4.24
CA THR A 450 9.97 4.61 -4.67
C THR A 450 10.89 4.65 -5.88
N GLU A 451 10.72 5.62 -6.78
CA GLU A 451 11.61 5.90 -7.92
C GLU A 451 12.99 6.39 -7.49
N ALA A 452 13.06 7.22 -6.44
CA ALA A 452 14.32 7.63 -5.82
C ALA A 452 15.03 6.47 -5.07
N GLY A 453 14.36 5.34 -4.85
CA GLY A 453 14.88 4.22 -4.07
C GLY A 453 14.85 4.46 -2.56
N GLU A 454 14.05 5.44 -2.14
CA GLU A 454 13.87 5.80 -0.75
C GLU A 454 12.70 5.03 -0.12
N THR A 455 12.62 5.08 1.21
CA THR A 455 11.53 4.46 1.97
C THR A 455 10.77 5.50 2.78
N LEU A 456 9.47 5.30 2.92
CA LEU A 456 8.62 6.08 3.82
C LEU A 456 8.89 5.69 5.28
N PRO A 457 8.58 6.58 6.25
CA PRO A 457 8.43 6.18 7.65
C PRO A 457 7.41 5.05 7.78
N GLN A 458 7.55 4.24 8.83
CA GLN A 458 6.61 3.16 9.11
C GLN A 458 5.17 3.68 9.17
N LYS A 459 4.21 2.88 8.68
CA LYS A 459 2.78 3.23 8.73
C LYS A 459 2.47 4.60 8.11
N SER A 460 3.04 4.88 6.93
CA SER A 460 2.76 6.12 6.17
C SER A 460 1.64 5.99 5.12
N THR A 461 1.32 4.77 4.70
CA THR A 461 0.39 4.48 3.59
C THR A 461 -0.69 3.49 4.02
N PHE A 462 -1.95 3.83 3.77
CA PHE A 462 -3.07 2.89 3.92
C PHE A 462 -3.97 2.91 2.68
N PHE A 463 -3.72 1.97 1.76
CA PHE A 463 -4.60 1.76 0.62
C PHE A 463 -5.88 1.06 1.08
N HIS A 464 -7.02 1.68 0.84
CA HIS A 464 -8.34 1.21 1.22
C HIS A 464 -9.20 0.93 -0.02
N PRO A 465 -10.02 -0.13 -0.03
CA PRO A 465 -10.02 -1.25 0.92
C PRO A 465 -8.75 -2.10 0.79
N LYS A 466 -8.52 -3.04 1.71
CA LYS A 466 -7.48 -4.07 1.55
C LYS A 466 -8.01 -5.21 0.68
N ILE A 467 -7.16 -6.17 0.32
CA ILE A 467 -7.55 -7.36 -0.46
C ILE A 467 -7.83 -8.51 0.49
N PRO A 468 -9.09 -8.96 0.67
CA PRO A 468 -9.42 -10.02 1.60
C PRO A 468 -8.66 -11.32 1.31
N THR A 469 -8.32 -12.05 2.38
CA THR A 469 -7.84 -13.43 2.31
C THR A 469 -9.01 -14.34 1.96
N GLY A 470 -8.79 -15.32 1.08
CA GLY A 470 -9.82 -16.31 0.72
C GLY A 470 -10.59 -16.05 -0.57
N LEU A 471 -10.38 -14.91 -1.25
CA LEU A 471 -10.96 -14.69 -2.57
C LEU A 471 -10.46 -15.71 -3.60
N LEU A 472 -9.15 -15.96 -3.60
CA LEU A 472 -8.49 -17.02 -4.35
C LEU A 472 -7.11 -17.29 -3.74
N PHE A 473 -6.54 -18.44 -4.10
CA PHE A 473 -5.19 -18.85 -3.74
C PHE A 473 -4.44 -19.30 -4.99
N ARG A 474 -3.11 -19.26 -4.93
CA ARG A 474 -2.24 -19.83 -5.97
C ARG A 474 -1.40 -20.97 -5.39
N VAL A 475 -1.70 -22.20 -5.79
CA VAL A 475 -0.90 -23.38 -5.44
C VAL A 475 0.39 -23.41 -6.27
N HIS A 476 1.50 -23.87 -5.70
CA HIS A 476 2.78 -24.04 -6.41
C HIS A 476 2.82 -25.39 -7.15
N GLU A 477 1.77 -25.64 -7.92
CA GLU A 477 1.65 -26.79 -8.81
C GLU A 477 1.98 -26.33 -10.24
N PRO A 478 2.50 -27.21 -11.12
CA PRO A 478 2.68 -26.88 -12.53
C PRO A 478 1.38 -26.37 -13.18
N GLU A 479 1.49 -25.54 -14.22
CA GLU A 479 0.35 -25.03 -15.00
C GLU A 479 0.07 -25.84 -16.29
N SER A 480 0.87 -26.89 -16.54
CA SER A 480 0.71 -27.85 -17.63
C SER A 480 -0.45 -28.82 -17.45
#